data_AF-A0A2E9V8T0-F1
#
_entry.id   AF-A0A2E9V8T0-F1
#
_cell.length_a   1.000
_cell.length_b   1.000
_cell.length_c   1.000
_cell.angle_alpha   90.00
_cell.angle_beta   90.00
_cell.angle_gamma   90.00
#
_symmetry.space_group_name_H-M   'P 1'
#
loop_
_entity.id
_entity.type
_entity.pdbx_description
1 polymer ?
#
loop_
_entity_poly.entity_id
_entity_poly.type
_entity_poly.pdbx_seq_one_letter_code
_entity_poly.pdbx_strand_id
1 'polypeptide(L)' 'IGVALITRGYQVAEASYVSVFEYAFLLSAGFWGYMLFGEMLDLTAIIGVSFIVLSGTIILFRAR' A
#
# COMPACT_ATOMS: atom_id res chain seq x y z
N ILE A 1 -15.83 -3.91 11.87
CA ILE A 1 -14.62 -4.61 12.36
C ILE A 1 -13.35 -4.09 11.69
N GLY A 2 -13.26 -4.09 10.35
CA GLY A 2 -12.05 -3.60 9.63
C GLY A 2 -11.61 -2.18 10.00
N VAL A 3 -12.54 -1.22 10.04
CA VAL A 3 -12.23 0.17 10.44
C VAL A 3 -11.64 0.25 11.85
N ALA A 4 -12.15 -0.54 12.81
CA ALA A 4 -11.65 -0.54 14.17
C ALA A 4 -10.20 -1.05 14.28
N LEU A 5 -9.82 -2.04 13.46
CA LEU A 5 -8.45 -2.54 13.37
C LEU A 5 -7.51 -1.49 12.75
N ILE A 6 -7.97 -0.79 11.71
CA ILE A 6 -7.21 0.32 11.10
C ILE A 6 -6.99 1.41 12.14
N THR A 7 -8.05 1.88 12.83
CA THR A 7 -7.92 2.90 13.87
C THR A 7 -6.92 2.50 14.97
N ARG A 8 -6.93 1.23 15.40
CA ARG A 8 -5.93 0.70 16.35
C ARG A 8 -4.52 0.71 15.77
N GLY A 9 -4.34 0.40 14.49
CA GLY A 9 -3.05 0.44 13.79
C GLY A 9 -2.44 1.85 13.76
N TYR A 10 -3.25 2.87 13.44
CA TYR A 10 -2.80 4.28 13.43
C TYR A 10 -2.34 4.78 14.81
N GLN A 11 -2.88 4.21 15.90
CA GLN A 11 -2.52 4.62 17.26
C GLN A 11 -1.20 4.00 17.76
N VAL A 12 -0.75 2.91 17.14
CA VAL A 12 0.39 2.11 17.63
C VAL A 12 1.59 2.17 16.67
N ALA A 13 1.36 2.34 15.37
CA ALA A 13 2.42 2.39 14.37
C ALA A 13 3.03 3.80 14.27
N GLU A 14 4.35 3.89 14.00
CA GLU A 14 4.96 5.19 13.71
C GLU A 14 4.42 5.73 12.38
N ALA A 15 4.31 7.07 12.29
CA ALA A 15 3.73 7.75 11.13
C ALA A 15 4.34 7.30 9.79
N SER A 16 5.64 6.98 9.76
CA SER A 16 6.34 6.51 8.56
C SER A 16 5.79 5.17 8.03
N TYR A 17 5.41 4.24 8.92
CA TYR A 17 4.84 2.95 8.53
C TYR A 17 3.40 3.11 8.04
N VAL A 18 2.64 3.98 8.72
CA VAL A 18 1.23 4.25 8.39
C VAL A 18 1.11 4.83 6.97
N SER A 19 1.93 5.82 6.62
CA SER A 19 1.89 6.46 5.30
C SER A 19 2.15 5.47 4.16
N VAL A 20 3.05 4.50 4.33
CA VAL A 20 3.29 3.48 3.29
C VAL A 20 2.14 2.48 3.19
N PHE A 21 1.51 2.16 4.32
CA PHE A 21 0.37 1.26 4.34
C PHE A 21 -0.87 1.87 3.67
N GLU A 22 -1.04 3.19 3.72
CA GLU A 22 -2.10 3.89 2.97
C GLU A 22 -1.98 3.66 1.46
N TYR A 23 -0.75 3.64 0.93
CA TYR A 23 -0.51 3.35 -0.49
C TYR A 23 -0.73 1.88 -0.88
N ALA A 24 -0.78 0.94 0.08
CA ALA A 24 -1.12 -0.46 -0.20
C ALA A 24 -2.57 -0.61 -0.71
N PHE A 25 -3.45 0.34 -0.36
CA PHE A 25 -4.79 0.41 -0.96
C PHE A 25 -4.74 0.57 -2.48
N LEU A 26 -3.78 1.36 -3.00
CA LEU A 26 -3.60 1.56 -4.44
C LEU A 26 -3.25 0.25 -5.16
N LEU A 27 -2.37 -0.57 -4.56
CA LEU A 27 -2.06 -1.90 -5.10
C LEU A 27 -3.29 -2.80 -5.13
N SER A 28 -4.07 -2.81 -4.05
CA SER A 28 -5.29 -3.60 -3.97
C SER A 28 -6.35 -3.15 -4.98
N ALA A 29 -6.50 -1.83 -5.15
CA ALA A 29 -7.39 -1.24 -6.13
C ALA A 29 -6.96 -1.58 -7.56
N GLY A 30 -5.66 -1.53 -7.88
CA GLY A 30 -5.14 -1.95 -9.18
C GLY A 30 -5.37 -3.44 -9.45
N PHE A 31 -5.17 -4.29 -8.45
CA PHE A 31 -5.43 -5.73 -8.55
C PHE A 31 -6.90 -6.05 -8.84
N TRP A 32 -7.82 -5.49 -8.04
CA TRP A 32 -9.25 -5.68 -8.25
C TRP A 32 -9.74 -4.97 -9.51
N GLY A 33 -9.17 -3.82 -9.87
CA GLY A 33 -9.45 -3.10 -11.10
C GLY A 33 -9.17 -3.97 -12.33
N TYR A 34 -7.99 -4.60 -12.37
CA TYR A 34 -7.64 -5.55 -13.42
C TYR A 34 -8.57 -6.78 -13.41
N MET A 35 -8.85 -7.36 -12.24
CA MET A 35 -9.66 -8.59 -12.14
C MET A 35 -11.14 -8.38 -12.51
N LEU A 36 -11.71 -7.23 -12.18
CA LEU A 36 -13.14 -6.93 -12.37
C LEU A 36 -13.41 -6.26 -13.72
N PHE A 37 -12.51 -5.39 -14.19
CA PHE A 37 -12.74 -4.54 -15.36
C PHE A 37 -11.77 -4.81 -16.51
N GLY A 38 -10.72 -5.62 -16.30
CA GLY A 38 -9.71 -5.90 -17.31
C GLY A 38 -8.79 -4.71 -17.62
N GLU A 39 -8.87 -3.63 -16.84
CA GLU A 39 -8.04 -2.44 -17.02
C GLU A 39 -6.60 -2.74 -16.60
N MET A 40 -5.67 -2.66 -17.55
CA MET A 40 -4.25 -2.78 -17.26
C MET A 40 -3.72 -1.46 -16.69
N LEU A 41 -2.82 -1.57 -15.72
CA LEU A 41 -2.07 -0.43 -15.21
C LEU A 41 -1.18 0.13 -16.33
N ASP A 42 -1.25 1.44 -16.55
CA ASP A 42 -0.31 2.14 -17.42
C ASP A 42 1.14 1.99 -16.90
N LEU A 43 2.12 2.16 -17.78
CA LEU A 43 3.55 2.15 -17.44
C LEU A 43 3.86 3.09 -16.26
N THR A 44 3.22 4.26 -16.23
CA THR A 44 3.37 5.23 -15.14
C THR A 44 2.88 4.67 -13.81
N ALA A 45 1.76 3.95 -13.83
CA ALA A 45 1.17 3.35 -12.63
C ALA A 45 2.04 2.18 -12.13
N ILE A 46 2.62 1.38 -13.03
CA ILE A 46 3.58 0.32 -12.69
C ILE A 46 4.82 0.89 -11.98
N ILE A 47 5.35 2.03 -12.47
CA ILE A 47 6.47 2.73 -11.83
C ILE A 47 6.08 3.24 -10.43
N GLY A 48 4.88 3.80 -10.29
CA GLY A 48 4.37 4.22 -8.98
C GLY A 48 4.27 3.06 -7.98
N VAL A 49 3.71 1.93 -8.43
CA VAL A 49 3.59 0.71 -7.62
C VAL A 49 4.96 0.17 -7.19
N SER A 50 5.96 0.19 -8.08
CA SER A 50 7.31 -0.28 -7.72
C SER A 50 7.95 0.60 -6.64
N PHE A 51 7.76 1.92 -6.68
CA PHE A 51 8.23 2.82 -5.61
C PHE A 51 7.53 2.58 -4.28
N ILE A 52 6.23 2.30 -4.28
CA ILE A 52 5.47 1.97 -3.06
C ILE A 52 6.02 0.68 -2.44
N VAL A 53 6.22 -0.37 -3.23
CA VAL A 53 6.77 -1.66 -2.77
C VAL A 53 8.19 -1.51 -2.24
N LEU A 54 9.04 -0.74 -2.93
CA LEU A 54 10.41 -0.44 -2.49
C LEU A 54 10.40 0.30 -1.15
N SER A 55 9.56 1.32 -1.01
CA SER A 55 9.43 2.09 0.24
C SER A 55 9.00 1.20 1.40
N GLY A 56 8.00 0.33 1.19
CA GLY A 56 7.58 -0.64 2.20
C GLY A 56 8.66 -1.63 2.59
N THR A 57 9.45 -2.09 1.60
CA THR A 57 10.57 -3.01 1.83
C THR A 57 11.67 -2.32 2.66
N ILE A 58 12.06 -1.09 2.32
CA ILE A 58 13.08 -0.32 3.06
C ILE A 58 12.65 -0.14 4.53
N ILE A 59 11.40 0.21 4.77
CA ILE A 59 10.87 0.40 6.11
C ILE A 59 10.86 -0.93 6.88
N LEU A 60 10.48 -2.04 6.25
CA LEU A 60 10.52 -3.36 6.88
C LEU A 60 11.95 -3.78 7.25
N PHE A 61 12.94 -3.46 6.41
CA PHE A 61 14.35 -3.72 6.70
C PHE A 61 14.92 -2.79 7.78
N ARG A 62 14.42 -1.55 7.90
CA ARG A 62 14.75 -0.59 8.96
C ARG A 62 14.14 -0.96 10.32
N ALA A 63 13.03 -1.71 10.31
CA ALA A 63 12.31 -2.13 11.50
C ALA A 63 12.99 -3.28 12.29
N ARG A 64 14.01 -3.93 11.71
CA ARG A 64 14.91 -4.85 12.40
C ARG A 64 16.06 -4.10 13.03
#